data_AF-A0AA35SHG9-F1
#
_entry.id   AF-A0AA35SHG9-F1
#
_cell.length_a   1.000
_cell.length_b   1.000
_cell.length_c   1.000
_cell.angle_alpha   90.00
_cell.angle_beta   90.00
_cell.angle_gamma   90.00
#
_symmetry.space_group_name_H-M   'P 1'
#
loop_
_entity.id
_entity.type
_entity.pdbx_description
1 polymer ?
#
loop_
_entity_poly.entity_id
_entity_poly.type
_entity_poly.pdbx_seq_one_letter_code
_entity_poly.pdbx_strand_id
1 'polypeptide(L)'
;MSSVKKRRRRQEEEEEEEEEEEEEGARVKGCESDSESSLSGEGEDNEEDDGSSSEFDPSMEVNVEFEVRPISEENGPAIQCLLQQLLPKGSVAVYGLTQLLLAQDGIGSVIQVESDLVEGSGGGDENAAEEVREDGEPSTSCEDGEDDEGEGGVCGVTSVLNLTHHRSNEAVQSLTDHLLTQCKQHSPSEHPRLSQLLAPPTKTSGSNCGDVGLVINERYLNIPPHVAPPLLKSLLKQR
;
A
#
# COMPACT_ATOMS: atom_id res chain seq x y z
N MET A 1 -3.91 -8.23 53.06
CA MET A 1 -3.46 -7.47 51.87
C MET A 1 -1.93 -7.49 51.73
N SER A 2 -1.29 -8.66 51.59
CA SER A 2 0.19 -8.71 51.54
C SER A 2 0.81 -9.83 50.69
N SER A 3 0.10 -10.41 49.71
CA SER A 3 0.64 -11.54 48.91
C SER A 3 0.63 -11.34 47.39
N VAL A 4 0.22 -10.17 46.87
CA VAL A 4 0.12 -9.94 45.42
C VAL A 4 1.35 -9.21 44.85
N LYS A 5 2.11 -8.47 45.67
CA LYS A 5 3.27 -7.69 45.20
C LYS A 5 4.58 -8.48 45.03
N LYS A 6 4.63 -9.76 45.44
CA LYS A 6 5.87 -10.56 45.37
C LYS A 6 5.98 -11.42 44.10
N ARG A 7 4.95 -11.46 43.25
CA ARG A 7 4.93 -12.27 42.02
C ARG A 7 5.35 -11.51 40.76
N ARG A 8 5.46 -10.19 40.81
CA ARG A 8 5.83 -9.34 39.65
C ARG A 8 7.32 -9.06 39.50
N ARG A 9 8.16 -9.43 40.48
CA ARG A 9 9.62 -9.22 40.44
C ARG A 9 10.40 -10.48 40.05
N ARG A 10 9.71 -11.50 39.53
CA ARG A 10 10.31 -12.81 39.20
C ARG A 10 10.08 -13.21 37.75
N GLN A 11 9.53 -12.29 36.95
CA GLN A 11 9.31 -12.46 35.51
C GLN A 11 10.13 -11.46 34.68
N GLU A 12 10.74 -10.45 35.30
CA GLU A 12 11.65 -9.51 34.62
C GLU A 12 13.14 -9.95 34.73
N GLU A 13 13.45 -11.03 35.45
CA GLU A 13 14.83 -11.58 35.56
C GLU A 13 15.02 -12.86 34.71
N GLU A 14 13.98 -13.36 34.03
CA GLU A 14 14.08 -14.56 33.16
C GLU A 14 14.11 -14.22 31.65
N GLU A 15 13.84 -12.96 31.25
CA GLU A 15 13.90 -12.53 29.84
C GLU A 15 15.26 -11.90 29.45
N GLU A 16 16.10 -11.50 30.42
CA GLU A 16 17.46 -10.98 30.14
C GLU A 16 18.54 -12.08 30.01
N GLU A 17 18.23 -13.35 30.35
CA GLU A 17 19.18 -14.47 30.23
C GLU A 17 19.06 -15.24 28.89
N GLU A 18 18.05 -14.97 28.05
CA GLU A 18 17.89 -15.63 26.74
C GLU A 18 18.52 -14.86 25.55
N GLU A 19 18.93 -13.59 25.74
CA GLU A 19 19.56 -12.80 24.66
C GLU A 19 21.10 -12.91 24.62
N GLU A 20 21.75 -13.56 25.58
CA GLU A 20 23.22 -13.70 25.62
C GLU A 20 23.78 -15.03 25.04
N GLU A 21 22.94 -15.96 24.54
CA GLU A 21 23.40 -17.29 24.09
C GLU A 21 23.52 -17.50 22.55
N GLU A 22 23.27 -16.51 21.68
CA GLU A 22 23.41 -16.70 20.22
C GLU A 22 24.67 -16.09 19.58
N GLU A 23 25.59 -15.51 20.35
CA GLU A 23 26.83 -14.91 19.83
C GLU A 23 28.11 -15.72 20.11
N GLU A 24 28.10 -17.05 20.09
CA GLU A 24 29.35 -17.83 19.97
C GLU A 24 29.16 -19.16 19.24
N GLY A 25 29.68 -19.26 18.01
CA GLY A 25 30.10 -20.56 17.48
C GLY A 25 30.12 -20.73 15.97
N ALA A 26 31.26 -20.44 15.33
CA ALA A 26 31.84 -21.37 14.34
C ALA A 26 33.24 -20.92 13.92
N ARG A 27 34.24 -21.70 14.36
CA ARG A 27 35.64 -21.58 13.97
C ARG A 27 36.05 -22.80 13.12
N VAL A 28 36.97 -22.55 12.18
CA VAL A 28 38.00 -23.44 11.58
C VAL A 28 37.63 -24.23 10.31
N LYS A 29 38.27 -23.89 9.17
CA LYS A 29 39.36 -24.69 8.54
C LYS A 29 39.91 -24.01 7.30
N GLY A 30 41.23 -23.86 7.26
CA GLY A 30 41.97 -23.35 6.10
C GLY A 30 42.13 -24.37 4.98
N CYS A 31 42.44 -23.86 3.81
CA CYS A 31 43.28 -24.52 2.83
C CYS A 31 44.08 -23.44 2.09
N GLU A 32 45.38 -23.66 2.05
CA GLU A 32 46.34 -22.91 1.26
C GLU A 32 46.35 -23.53 -0.14
N SER A 33 46.37 -22.71 -1.20
CA SER A 33 46.93 -23.12 -2.48
C SER A 33 47.38 -21.89 -3.24
N ASP A 34 48.69 -21.83 -3.45
CA ASP A 34 49.37 -20.97 -4.41
C ASP A 34 48.80 -21.16 -5.82
N SER A 35 48.66 -20.07 -6.56
CA SER A 35 48.77 -20.05 -8.02
C SER A 35 49.11 -18.63 -8.46
N GLU A 36 50.39 -18.46 -8.77
CA GLU A 36 50.91 -17.37 -9.58
C GLU A 36 50.20 -17.30 -10.95
N SER A 37 49.80 -16.11 -11.36
CA SER A 37 49.87 -15.75 -12.78
C SER A 37 49.99 -14.24 -12.92
N SER A 38 51.17 -13.84 -13.38
CA SER A 38 51.50 -12.51 -13.85
C SER A 38 50.77 -12.21 -15.16
N LEU A 39 50.04 -11.10 -15.23
CA LEU A 39 49.71 -10.44 -16.49
C LEU A 39 49.83 -8.92 -16.32
N SER A 40 50.87 -8.40 -16.96
CA SER A 40 51.12 -6.99 -17.25
C SER A 40 50.12 -6.46 -18.27
N GLY A 41 49.54 -5.30 -18.00
CA GLY A 41 48.82 -4.49 -18.96
C GLY A 41 48.99 -3.02 -18.59
N GLU A 42 49.92 -2.33 -19.26
CA GLU A 42 49.99 -0.87 -19.29
C GLU A 42 49.13 -0.37 -20.46
N GLY A 43 48.51 0.80 -20.27
CA GLY A 43 47.75 1.55 -21.27
C GLY A 43 46.31 1.77 -20.82
N GLU A 44 45.72 2.96 -20.89
CA GLU A 44 46.13 4.27 -21.38
C GLU A 44 45.09 5.23 -20.81
N ASP A 45 45.53 6.39 -20.34
CA ASP A 45 44.67 7.45 -19.83
C ASP A 45 43.79 8.02 -20.96
N ASN A 46 42.47 7.96 -20.79
CA ASN A 46 41.47 8.97 -21.16
C ASN A 46 40.10 8.31 -21.26
N GLU A 47 39.29 8.45 -20.22
CA GLU A 47 37.88 8.73 -20.42
C GLU A 47 37.57 10.01 -19.65
N GLU A 48 37.19 11.04 -20.39
CA GLU A 48 36.52 12.21 -19.83
C GLU A 48 35.19 11.72 -19.26
N ASP A 49 35.22 11.35 -17.99
CA ASP A 49 34.04 11.12 -17.18
C ASP A 49 33.34 12.48 -16.98
N ASP A 50 32.51 12.86 -17.96
CA ASP A 50 31.40 13.81 -17.79
C ASP A 50 30.28 13.14 -16.98
N GLY A 51 30.67 12.47 -15.89
CA GLY A 51 29.79 12.13 -14.81
C GLY A 51 29.61 13.40 -14.01
N SER A 52 28.50 14.10 -14.23
CA SER A 52 27.93 14.99 -13.22
C SER A 52 27.58 14.13 -12.00
N SER A 53 28.58 13.72 -11.23
CA SER A 53 28.40 13.26 -9.87
C SER A 53 27.91 14.48 -9.10
N SER A 54 26.59 14.56 -8.94
CA SER A 54 26.00 15.42 -7.93
C SER A 54 26.55 14.94 -6.59
N GLU A 55 27.66 15.54 -6.17
CA GLU A 55 28.25 15.31 -4.85
C GLU A 55 27.12 15.51 -3.84
N PHE A 56 26.72 14.45 -3.14
CA PHE A 56 25.59 14.48 -2.20
C PHE A 56 25.88 15.56 -1.15
N ASP A 57 25.20 16.70 -1.26
CA ASP A 57 25.34 17.80 -0.33
C ASP A 57 24.39 17.56 0.84
N PRO A 58 24.88 17.20 2.05
CA PRO A 58 24.03 16.98 3.21
C PRO A 58 23.34 18.26 3.69
N SER A 59 23.67 19.43 3.13
CA SER A 59 22.98 20.70 3.38
C SER A 59 21.85 21.00 2.40
N MET A 60 21.64 20.15 1.39
CA MET A 60 20.51 20.26 0.48
C MET A 60 19.19 20.01 1.24
N GLU A 61 18.33 21.03 1.31
CA GLU A 61 16.97 20.90 1.83
C GLU A 61 16.05 20.46 0.69
N VAL A 62 15.39 19.31 0.85
CA VAL A 62 14.36 18.83 -0.08
C VAL A 62 13.00 19.21 0.51
N ASN A 63 12.29 20.10 -0.18
CA ASN A 63 10.91 20.43 0.14
C ASN A 63 9.99 19.40 -0.51
N VAL A 64 9.25 18.68 0.34
CA VAL A 64 8.25 17.70 -0.11
C VAL A 64 6.87 18.23 0.28
N GLU A 65 6.02 18.46 -0.71
CA GLU A 65 4.63 18.86 -0.50
C GLU A 65 3.67 17.72 -0.84
N PHE A 66 2.68 17.50 0.02
CA PHE A 66 1.62 16.52 -0.20
C PHE A 66 0.38 17.26 -0.69
N GLU A 67 0.12 17.20 -2.00
CA GLU A 67 -1.09 17.75 -2.59
C GLU A 67 -2.25 16.75 -2.46
N VAL A 68 -3.44 17.27 -2.20
CA VAL A 68 -4.67 16.48 -2.15
C VAL A 68 -5.51 16.83 -3.37
N ARG A 69 -5.73 15.84 -4.24
CA ARG A 69 -6.47 16.01 -5.49
C ARG A 69 -7.75 15.17 -5.49
N PRO A 70 -8.82 15.58 -6.19
CA PRO A 70 -9.95 14.70 -6.46
C PRO A 70 -9.50 13.44 -7.21
N ILE A 71 -10.25 12.35 -7.08
CA ILE A 71 -10.02 11.15 -7.88
C ILE A 71 -10.33 11.46 -9.35
N SER A 72 -9.41 11.09 -10.24
CA SER A 72 -9.55 11.18 -11.71
C SER A 72 -9.14 9.87 -12.38
N GLU A 73 -9.48 9.69 -13.66
CA GLU A 73 -9.14 8.48 -14.43
C GLU A 73 -7.63 8.23 -14.52
N GLU A 74 -6.81 9.28 -14.52
CA GLU A 74 -5.35 9.19 -14.55
C GLU A 74 -4.79 8.47 -13.31
N ASN A 75 -5.53 8.47 -12.19
CA ASN A 75 -5.12 7.83 -10.94
C ASN A 75 -5.47 6.34 -10.89
N GLY A 76 -6.21 5.82 -11.86
CA GLY A 76 -6.77 4.46 -11.84
C GLY A 76 -5.76 3.36 -11.51
N PRO A 77 -4.62 3.27 -12.22
CA PRO A 77 -3.60 2.26 -11.93
C PRO A 77 -3.05 2.35 -10.51
N ALA A 78 -2.74 3.55 -10.01
CA ALA A 78 -2.21 3.74 -8.66
C ALA A 78 -3.24 3.40 -7.57
N ILE A 79 -4.51 3.77 -7.77
CA ILE A 79 -5.60 3.39 -6.86
C ILE A 79 -5.77 1.87 -6.84
N GLN A 80 -5.68 1.21 -8.00
CA GLN A 80 -5.73 -0.25 -8.08
C GLN A 80 -4.59 -0.90 -7.29
N CYS A 81 -3.36 -0.39 -7.41
CA CYS A 81 -2.22 -0.88 -6.63
C CYS A 81 -2.45 -0.72 -5.13
N LEU A 82 -2.96 0.44 -4.67
CA LEU A 82 -3.30 0.67 -3.27
C LEU A 82 -4.38 -0.31 -2.78
N LEU A 83 -5.42 -0.55 -3.58
CA LEU A 83 -6.46 -1.51 -3.22
C LEU A 83 -5.96 -2.96 -3.19
N GLN A 84 -5.03 -3.32 -4.08
CA GLN A 84 -4.38 -4.64 -4.08
C GLN A 84 -3.50 -4.85 -2.84
N GLN A 85 -2.90 -3.77 -2.29
CA GLN A 85 -2.16 -3.82 -1.02
C GLN A 85 -3.11 -3.98 0.18
N LEU A 86 -4.26 -3.29 0.16
CA LEU A 86 -5.25 -3.32 1.25
C LEU A 86 -6.03 -4.65 1.32
N LEU A 87 -6.38 -5.23 0.17
CA LEU A 87 -7.29 -6.37 0.06
C LEU A 87 -6.54 -7.68 -0.18
N PRO A 88 -7.06 -8.82 0.32
CA PRO A 88 -6.41 -10.11 0.12
C PRO A 88 -6.45 -10.52 -1.36
N LYS A 89 -5.28 -10.92 -1.87
CA LYS A 89 -5.10 -11.38 -3.26
C LYS A 89 -6.08 -12.53 -3.59
N GLY A 90 -6.78 -12.40 -4.72
CA GLY A 90 -7.60 -13.46 -5.33
C GLY A 90 -9.01 -13.68 -4.74
N SER A 91 -9.40 -13.01 -3.66
CA SER A 91 -10.76 -13.15 -3.09
C SER A 91 -11.73 -12.03 -3.49
N VAL A 92 -11.19 -10.89 -3.88
CA VAL A 92 -11.96 -9.68 -4.18
C VAL A 92 -11.55 -9.17 -5.56
N ALA A 93 -12.53 -8.86 -6.40
CA ALA A 93 -12.26 -8.29 -7.73
C ALA A 93 -11.84 -6.82 -7.60
N VAL A 94 -10.53 -6.59 -7.45
CA VAL A 94 -9.98 -5.26 -7.16
C VAL A 94 -10.22 -4.29 -8.30
N TYR A 95 -10.01 -4.72 -9.56
CA TYR A 95 -10.25 -3.89 -10.73
C TYR A 95 -11.67 -3.33 -10.75
N GLY A 96 -12.67 -4.17 -10.50
CA GLY A 96 -14.06 -3.73 -10.43
C GLY A 96 -14.33 -2.73 -9.29
N LEU A 97 -13.63 -2.84 -8.16
CA LEU A 97 -13.70 -1.82 -7.10
C LEU A 97 -13.03 -0.51 -7.52
N THR A 98 -11.88 -0.56 -8.18
CA THR A 98 -11.21 0.63 -8.73
C THR A 98 -12.14 1.37 -9.68
N GLN A 99 -12.76 0.66 -10.63
CA GLN A 99 -13.69 1.26 -11.60
C GLN A 99 -14.91 1.89 -10.91
N LEU A 100 -15.40 1.28 -9.84
CA LEU A 100 -16.47 1.89 -9.03
C LEU A 100 -16.02 3.19 -8.38
N LEU A 101 -14.79 3.28 -7.86
CA LEU A 101 -14.26 4.52 -7.28
C LEU A 101 -14.08 5.62 -8.33
N LEU A 102 -13.53 5.28 -9.50
CA LEU A 102 -13.34 6.23 -10.60
C LEU A 102 -14.68 6.75 -11.14
N ALA A 103 -15.72 5.92 -11.15
CA ALA A 103 -17.05 6.31 -11.60
C ALA A 103 -17.79 7.24 -10.62
N GLN A 104 -17.30 7.45 -9.40
CA GLN A 104 -17.91 8.35 -8.43
C GLN A 104 -17.49 9.80 -8.69
N ASP A 105 -18.42 10.62 -9.16
CA ASP A 105 -18.16 12.06 -9.33
C ASP A 105 -18.10 12.78 -7.98
N GLY A 106 -16.99 13.48 -7.73
CA GLY A 106 -16.81 14.35 -6.55
C GLY A 106 -16.67 13.65 -5.20
N ILE A 107 -16.51 12.33 -5.15
CA ILE A 107 -16.34 11.56 -3.92
C ILE A 107 -14.91 11.00 -3.84
N GLY A 108 -14.23 11.35 -2.77
CA GLY A 108 -12.88 10.89 -2.47
C GLY A 108 -11.79 11.83 -2.96
N SER A 109 -10.56 11.45 -2.65
CA SER A 109 -9.35 12.20 -2.98
C SER A 109 -8.13 11.29 -2.96
N VAL A 110 -7.15 11.63 -3.78
CA VAL A 110 -5.81 11.04 -3.82
C VAL A 110 -4.79 11.98 -3.17
N ILE A 111 -3.68 11.40 -2.69
CA ILE A 111 -2.52 12.14 -2.19
C ILE A 111 -1.42 12.04 -3.24
N GLN A 112 -0.94 13.19 -3.70
CA GLN A 112 0.15 13.30 -4.66
C GLN A 112 1.36 13.96 -3.99
N VAL A 113 2.56 13.51 -4.30
CA VAL A 113 3.80 14.11 -3.78
C VAL A 113 4.41 14.99 -4.85
N GLU A 114 4.43 16.29 -4.63
CA GLU A 114 5.15 17.25 -5.46
C GLU A 114 6.54 17.45 -4.86
N SER A 115 7.58 17.28 -5.67
CA SER A 115 8.97 17.51 -5.28
C SER A 115 9.61 18.47 -6.27
N ASP A 116 10.29 19.49 -5.77
CA ASP A 116 10.94 20.54 -6.57
C ASP A 116 12.17 20.06 -7.39
N LEU A 117 12.41 18.74 -7.45
CA LEU A 117 13.64 18.15 -8.02
C LEU A 117 13.52 17.75 -9.50
N VAL A 118 12.35 17.90 -10.14
CA VAL A 118 12.13 17.40 -11.50
C VAL A 118 11.67 18.50 -12.46
N GLU A 119 12.60 19.37 -12.84
CA GLU A 119 12.52 20.17 -14.06
C GLU A 119 13.63 19.67 -15.01
N GLY A 120 13.37 18.58 -15.74
CA GLY A 120 14.39 17.95 -16.59
C GLY A 120 13.88 16.84 -17.50
N SER A 121 13.19 17.21 -18.59
CA SER A 121 13.19 16.54 -19.91
C SER A 121 13.12 15.00 -20.00
N GLY A 122 12.02 14.47 -20.52
CA GLY A 122 11.99 13.15 -21.17
C GLY A 122 10.60 12.80 -21.70
N GLY A 123 10.42 12.85 -23.02
CA GLY A 123 9.14 12.54 -23.66
C GLY A 123 8.66 11.12 -23.37
N GLY A 124 7.40 10.99 -22.96
CA GLY A 124 6.75 9.70 -22.75
C GLY A 124 6.74 8.87 -24.03
N ASP A 125 7.42 7.74 -23.99
CA ASP A 125 7.20 6.66 -24.94
C ASP A 125 5.86 6.00 -24.61
N GLU A 126 4.87 6.31 -25.43
CA GLU A 126 3.53 5.72 -25.43
C GLU A 126 3.57 4.26 -25.91
N ASN A 127 4.17 3.34 -25.14
CA ASN A 127 4.03 1.90 -25.37
C ASN A 127 4.26 1.05 -24.12
N ALA A 128 3.44 1.26 -23.08
CA ALA A 128 3.13 0.18 -22.15
C ALA A 128 2.04 -0.68 -22.80
N ALA A 129 2.45 -1.73 -23.53
CA ALA A 129 1.51 -2.72 -24.02
C ALA A 129 0.77 -3.34 -22.82
N GLU A 130 -0.55 -3.15 -22.74
CA GLU A 130 -1.40 -3.88 -21.79
C GLU A 130 -1.29 -5.38 -22.08
N GLU A 131 -0.49 -6.08 -21.27
CA GLU A 131 -0.53 -7.54 -21.20
C GLU A 131 -1.88 -7.94 -20.57
N VAL A 132 -2.88 -8.20 -21.39
CA VAL A 132 -4.21 -8.65 -20.93
C VAL A 132 -4.09 -10.11 -20.46
N ARG A 133 -4.47 -10.40 -19.20
CA ARG A 133 -4.51 -11.78 -18.70
C ARG A 133 -5.57 -12.59 -19.44
N GLU A 134 -5.46 -13.92 -19.41
CA GLU A 134 -6.41 -14.84 -20.08
C GLU A 134 -7.86 -14.66 -19.58
N ASP A 135 -8.04 -14.07 -18.40
CA ASP A 135 -9.31 -13.69 -17.77
C ASP A 135 -9.84 -12.28 -18.16
N GLY A 136 -9.13 -11.53 -19.00
CA GLY A 136 -9.56 -10.21 -19.48
C GLY A 136 -9.30 -9.05 -18.51
N GLU A 137 -8.59 -9.30 -17.41
CA GLU A 137 -8.10 -8.23 -16.52
C GLU A 137 -6.74 -7.71 -17.01
N PRO A 138 -6.51 -6.37 -16.95
CA PRO A 138 -5.19 -5.81 -17.28
C PRO A 138 -4.15 -6.34 -16.29
N SER A 139 -3.03 -6.88 -16.79
CA SER A 139 -1.88 -7.25 -15.96
C SER A 139 -1.14 -6.01 -15.49
N THR A 140 -1.76 -5.17 -14.67
CA THR A 140 -0.96 -4.28 -13.81
C THR A 140 -0.53 -5.13 -12.62
N SER A 141 0.42 -6.04 -12.81
CA SER A 141 1.16 -6.57 -11.67
C SER A 141 1.98 -5.39 -11.14
N CYS A 142 1.56 -4.86 -10.01
CA CYS A 142 2.38 -3.98 -9.16
C CYS A 142 3.62 -4.69 -8.59
N GLU A 143 4.08 -5.75 -9.26
CA GLU A 143 5.23 -6.57 -8.91
C GLU A 143 6.34 -6.13 -9.86
N ASP A 144 7.31 -5.43 -9.29
CA ASP A 144 8.61 -5.07 -9.87
C ASP A 144 8.57 -4.04 -11.01
N GLY A 145 8.63 -2.77 -10.59
CA GLY A 145 8.93 -1.61 -11.41
C GLY A 145 9.62 -0.58 -10.55
N GLU A 146 10.80 -0.93 -10.04
CA GLU A 146 11.82 0.08 -9.81
C GLU A 146 12.06 0.73 -11.18
N ASP A 147 11.99 2.06 -11.30
CA ASP A 147 12.19 2.86 -12.53
C ASP A 147 10.95 3.48 -13.23
N ASP A 148 9.93 3.95 -12.50
CA ASP A 148 9.07 5.04 -12.99
C ASP A 148 9.16 6.26 -12.06
N GLU A 149 10.32 6.92 -12.08
CA GLU A 149 10.53 8.26 -11.49
C GLU A 149 9.95 9.36 -12.40
N GLY A 150 8.73 9.14 -12.89
CA GLY A 150 8.03 10.03 -13.81
C GLY A 150 6.69 10.47 -13.23
N GLU A 151 6.65 11.69 -12.71
CA GLU A 151 5.44 12.41 -12.27
C GLU A 151 4.87 11.92 -10.93
N GLY A 152 4.95 12.79 -9.91
CA GLY A 152 4.63 12.50 -8.51
C GLY A 152 3.48 11.50 -8.34
N GLY A 153 3.82 10.24 -8.05
CA GLY A 153 2.86 9.15 -8.02
C GLY A 153 1.82 9.33 -6.92
N VAL A 154 0.60 8.87 -7.19
CA VAL A 154 -0.45 8.80 -6.16
C VAL A 154 0.00 7.85 -5.05
N CYS A 155 0.20 8.38 -3.85
CA CYS A 155 0.74 7.66 -2.69
C CYS A 155 -0.33 7.32 -1.64
N GLY A 156 -1.59 7.69 -1.88
CA GLY A 156 -2.71 7.33 -1.04
C GLY A 156 -4.05 7.71 -1.63
N VAL A 157 -5.10 7.03 -1.15
CA VAL A 157 -6.49 7.23 -1.57
C VAL A 157 -7.39 7.26 -0.34
N THR A 158 -8.34 8.19 -0.34
CA THR A 158 -9.40 8.28 0.67
C THR A 158 -10.73 8.43 -0.05
N SER A 159 -11.63 7.46 0.08
CA SER A 159 -12.94 7.49 -0.57
C SER A 159 -13.98 6.72 0.25
N VAL A 160 -15.25 6.80 -0.17
CA VAL A 160 -16.35 5.99 0.37
C VAL A 160 -17.15 5.38 -0.76
N LEU A 161 -17.31 4.05 -0.74
CA LEU A 161 -18.10 3.30 -1.71
C LEU A 161 -19.44 2.88 -1.11
N ASN A 162 -20.55 3.21 -1.75
CA ASN A 162 -21.88 2.80 -1.28
C ASN A 162 -22.18 1.33 -1.66
N LEU A 163 -22.04 0.42 -0.70
CA LEU A 163 -22.26 -1.01 -0.90
C LEU A 163 -23.74 -1.35 -1.16
N THR A 164 -24.66 -0.56 -0.59
CA THR A 164 -26.10 -0.75 -0.79
C THR A 164 -26.49 -0.44 -2.24
N HIS A 165 -25.95 0.65 -2.79
CA HIS A 165 -26.20 1.08 -4.17
C HIS A 165 -25.59 0.09 -5.18
N HIS A 166 -24.33 -0.29 -4.99
CA HIS A 166 -23.58 -1.11 -5.95
C HIS A 166 -23.71 -2.62 -5.72
N ARG A 167 -24.72 -3.08 -4.97
CA ARG A 167 -24.90 -4.49 -4.59
C ARG A 167 -24.96 -5.46 -5.77
N SER A 168 -25.47 -5.03 -6.92
CA SER A 168 -25.55 -5.88 -8.12
C SER A 168 -24.21 -6.05 -8.84
N ASN A 169 -23.17 -5.30 -8.45
CA ASN A 169 -21.83 -5.40 -9.04
C ASN A 169 -21.08 -6.60 -8.45
N GLU A 170 -20.41 -7.37 -9.31
CA GLU A 170 -19.67 -8.59 -8.93
C GLU A 170 -18.51 -8.30 -7.97
N ALA A 171 -17.84 -7.16 -8.11
CA ALA A 171 -16.77 -6.74 -7.21
C ALA A 171 -17.29 -6.48 -5.79
N VAL A 172 -18.46 -5.84 -5.67
CA VAL A 172 -19.11 -5.63 -4.37
C VAL A 172 -19.58 -6.95 -3.78
N GLN A 173 -20.13 -7.85 -4.60
CA GLN A 173 -20.55 -9.18 -4.13
C GLN A 173 -19.37 -9.97 -3.59
N SER A 174 -18.27 -10.08 -4.36
CA SER A 174 -17.05 -10.78 -3.93
C SER A 174 -16.48 -10.21 -2.64
N LEU A 175 -16.45 -8.88 -2.49
CA LEU A 175 -16.03 -8.22 -1.26
C LEU A 175 -16.96 -8.57 -0.09
N THR A 176 -18.28 -8.47 -0.27
CA THR A 176 -19.24 -8.77 0.81
C THR A 176 -19.19 -10.24 1.23
N ASP A 177 -19.06 -11.16 0.27
CA ASP A 177 -18.95 -12.59 0.54
C ASP A 177 -17.65 -12.92 1.28
N HIS A 178 -16.54 -12.28 0.88
CA HIS A 178 -15.27 -12.39 1.58
C HIS A 178 -15.39 -11.90 3.03
N LEU A 179 -15.92 -10.70 3.26
CA LEU A 179 -16.12 -10.14 4.61
C LEU A 179 -17.02 -11.03 5.48
N LEU A 180 -18.10 -11.57 4.92
CA LEU A 180 -19.00 -12.49 5.63
C LEU A 180 -18.33 -13.81 5.97
N THR A 181 -17.51 -14.35 5.07
CA THR A 181 -16.73 -15.58 5.27
C THR A 181 -15.71 -15.39 6.39
N GLN A 182 -14.92 -14.31 6.34
CA GLN A 182 -13.95 -13.97 7.39
C GLN A 182 -14.64 -13.76 8.75
N CYS A 183 -15.76 -13.04 8.76
CA CYS A 183 -16.53 -12.81 9.98
C CYS A 183 -17.06 -14.12 10.56
N LYS A 184 -17.54 -15.04 9.73
CA LYS A 184 -18.01 -16.37 10.19
C LYS A 184 -16.88 -17.20 10.79
N GLN A 185 -15.67 -17.11 10.21
CA GLN A 185 -14.51 -17.87 10.65
C GLN A 185 -13.92 -17.34 11.97
N HIS A 186 -13.81 -16.02 12.12
CA HIS A 186 -13.11 -15.40 13.25
C HIS A 186 -14.05 -14.84 14.33
N SER A 187 -15.31 -14.58 14.01
CA SER A 187 -16.30 -13.96 14.93
C SER A 187 -17.73 -14.42 14.63
N PRO A 188 -18.05 -15.71 14.85
CA PRO A 188 -19.35 -16.29 14.51
C PRO A 188 -20.53 -15.66 15.25
N SER A 189 -20.30 -15.02 16.41
CA SER A 189 -21.34 -14.30 17.16
C SER A 189 -21.81 -13.02 16.46
N GLU A 190 -20.93 -12.32 15.75
CA GLU A 190 -21.25 -11.05 15.06
C GLU A 190 -21.68 -11.26 13.61
N HIS A 191 -21.43 -12.44 13.04
CA HIS A 191 -21.81 -12.78 11.67
C HIS A 191 -23.29 -12.49 11.35
N PRO A 192 -24.29 -12.80 12.22
CA PRO A 192 -25.68 -12.43 11.95
C PRO A 192 -25.92 -10.93 11.86
N ARG A 193 -25.21 -10.14 12.68
CA ARG A 193 -25.32 -8.68 12.69
C ARG A 193 -24.72 -8.08 11.43
N LEU A 194 -23.53 -8.54 11.02
CA LEU A 194 -22.91 -8.10 9.76
C LEU A 194 -23.76 -8.51 8.55
N SER A 195 -24.27 -9.74 8.54
CA SER A 195 -25.19 -10.25 7.50
C SER A 195 -26.44 -9.39 7.40
N GLN A 196 -27.01 -8.98 8.52
CA GLN A 196 -28.18 -8.11 8.55
C GLN A 196 -27.87 -6.69 8.06
N LEU A 197 -26.69 -6.15 8.41
CA LEU A 197 -26.27 -4.82 7.96
C LEU A 197 -26.05 -4.79 6.44
N LEU A 198 -25.40 -5.83 5.90
CA LEU A 198 -25.15 -5.99 4.48
C LEU A 198 -26.33 -6.62 3.73
N ALA A 199 -27.49 -6.86 4.36
CA ALA A 199 -28.68 -7.40 3.70
C ALA A 199 -29.37 -6.32 2.84
N PRO A 200 -30.19 -6.70 1.83
CA PRO A 200 -30.95 -5.72 1.07
C PRO A 200 -31.96 -5.00 1.98
N PRO A 201 -32.24 -3.70 1.72
CA PRO A 201 -33.17 -2.93 2.52
C PRO A 201 -34.58 -3.50 2.42
N THR A 202 -35.03 -4.13 3.50
CA THR A 202 -36.41 -4.60 3.63
C THR A 202 -37.27 -3.45 4.13
N LYS A 203 -38.25 -3.02 3.34
CA LYS A 203 -39.16 -1.90 3.64
C LYS A 203 -40.12 -2.18 4.82
N THR A 204 -39.94 -3.27 5.56
CA THR A 204 -40.96 -3.87 6.44
C THR A 204 -40.63 -3.86 7.94
N SER A 205 -39.53 -3.23 8.36
CA SER A 205 -39.22 -3.09 9.79
C SER A 205 -38.84 -1.65 10.10
N GLY A 206 -39.45 -1.04 11.12
CA GLY A 206 -39.16 0.32 11.60
C GLY A 206 -37.75 0.52 12.17
N SER A 207 -36.82 -0.38 11.87
CA SER A 207 -35.38 -0.22 12.05
C SER A 207 -34.83 0.40 10.77
N ASN A 208 -34.25 1.61 10.86
CA ASN A 208 -33.58 2.29 9.76
C ASN A 208 -32.54 1.35 9.12
N CYS A 209 -32.89 0.70 8.01
CA CYS A 209 -31.91 0.07 7.12
C CYS A 209 -31.33 1.21 6.28
N GLY A 210 -30.34 1.89 6.88
CA GLY A 210 -29.60 2.93 6.19
C GLY A 210 -28.67 2.34 5.13
N ASP A 211 -28.23 3.18 4.20
CA ASP A 211 -27.19 2.80 3.25
C ASP A 211 -25.89 2.48 4.00
N VAL A 212 -25.17 1.46 3.52
CA VAL A 212 -23.89 1.04 4.07
C VAL A 212 -22.79 1.54 3.13
N GLY A 213 -21.95 2.44 3.65
CA GLY A 213 -20.75 2.91 2.97
C GLY A 213 -19.52 2.16 3.46
N LEU A 214 -18.68 1.69 2.54
CA LEU A 214 -17.34 1.22 2.81
C LEU A 214 -16.38 2.40 2.70
N VAL A 215 -15.76 2.79 3.80
CA VAL A 215 -14.69 3.80 3.78
C VAL A 215 -13.39 3.12 3.41
N ILE A 216 -12.74 3.65 2.38
CA ILE A 216 -11.42 3.23 1.91
C ILE A 216 -10.44 4.35 2.28
N ASN A 217 -9.42 4.00 3.05
CA ASN A 217 -8.37 4.94 3.46
C ASN A 217 -7.05 4.17 3.47
N GLU A 218 -6.35 4.22 2.35
CA GLU A 218 -5.10 3.50 2.13
C GLU A 218 -4.00 4.46 1.68
N ARG A 219 -2.77 4.23 2.11
CA ARG A 219 -1.61 5.09 1.80
C ARG A 219 -0.32 4.33 2.08
N TYR A 220 0.76 4.71 1.40
CA TYR A 220 2.06 4.11 1.68
C TYR A 220 2.53 4.36 3.12
N LEU A 221 3.31 3.41 3.64
CA LEU A 221 3.79 3.40 5.02
C LEU A 221 4.67 4.61 5.36
N ASN A 222 5.42 5.11 4.38
CA ASN A 222 6.30 6.27 4.50
C ASN A 222 5.56 7.61 4.53
N ILE A 223 4.25 7.63 4.22
CA ILE A 223 3.46 8.86 4.29
C ILE A 223 3.20 9.23 5.76
N PRO A 224 3.36 10.50 6.18
CA PRO A 224 3.10 10.90 7.56
C PRO A 224 1.63 10.72 7.98
N PRO A 225 1.33 10.17 9.17
CA PRO A 225 -0.05 9.92 9.61
C PRO A 225 -0.92 11.18 9.75
N HIS A 226 -0.28 12.35 9.89
CA HIS A 226 -0.95 13.64 10.01
C HIS A 226 -1.75 14.05 8.77
N VAL A 227 -1.48 13.44 7.61
CA VAL A 227 -2.21 13.71 6.36
C VAL A 227 -3.62 13.08 6.39
N ALA A 228 -3.86 12.01 7.14
CA ALA A 228 -5.16 11.30 7.11
C ALA A 228 -6.34 12.07 7.76
N PRO A 229 -6.21 12.70 8.95
CA PRO A 229 -7.33 13.42 9.57
C PRO A 229 -7.98 14.53 8.71
N PRO A 230 -7.23 15.44 8.03
CA PRO A 230 -7.86 16.43 7.16
C PRO A 230 -8.55 15.80 5.95
N LEU A 231 -8.04 14.71 5.38
CA LEU A 231 -8.66 13.97 4.28
C LEU A 231 -10.02 13.40 4.67
N LEU A 232 -10.09 12.69 5.80
CA LEU A 232 -11.36 12.15 6.32
C LEU A 232 -12.37 13.25 6.63
N LYS A 233 -11.92 14.39 7.15
CA LYS A 233 -12.79 15.57 7.35
C LYS A 233 -13.28 16.17 6.04
N SER A 234 -12.48 16.13 4.98
CA SER A 234 -12.88 16.56 3.63
C SER A 234 -13.94 15.62 3.07
N LEU A 235 -13.71 14.30 3.16
CA LEU A 235 -14.66 13.27 2.72
C LEU A 235 -16.03 13.42 3.39
N LEU A 236 -16.07 13.74 4.69
CA LEU A 236 -17.33 14.00 5.41
C LEU A 236 -18.11 15.22 4.92
N LYS A 237 -17.45 16.17 4.23
CA LYS A 237 -18.08 17.36 3.66
C LYS A 237 -18.55 17.15 2.23
N GLN A 238 -17.99 16.17 1.53
CA GLN A 238 -18.43 15.77 0.20
C GLN A 238 -19.83 15.15 0.32
N ARG A 239 -20.73 15.49 -0.62
CA ARG A 239 -22.15 15.15 -0.58
C ARG A 239 -22.62 14.56 -1.89
#